data_AF-A0A6G0VPV1-F1
#
_entry.id   AF-A0A6G0VPV1-F1
#
_cell.length_a   1.000
_cell.length_b   1.000
_cell.length_c   1.000
_cell.angle_alpha   90.00
_cell.angle_beta   90.00
_cell.angle_gamma   90.00
#
_symmetry.space_group_name_H-M   'P 1'
#
loop_
_entity.id
_entity.type
_entity.pdbx_description
1 polymer ?
#
loop_
_entity_poly.entity_id
_entity_poly.type
_entity_poly.pdbx_seq_one_letter_code
_entity_poly.pdbx_strand_id
1 'polypeptide(L)'
;MQVTPAKPNFEHPSISGGIVLCFADIPNLLKLIINHLLDNDLTHADGHIINRNPLDNLVEIQTAQLKPVWKPLIYDIFIYTYIIIKNLLDVKGSERQNVKATARVLSSNTTKAILLVGDNNLFNGTGAKKCYKITSNFVQMVSNWFDIHNSNNQFGPLPSFGKDLEF
;
A
#
# COMPACT_ATOMS: atom_id res chain seq x y z
N MET A 1 21.14 27.07 2.00
CA MET A 1 21.11 25.64 2.37
C MET A 1 20.28 24.92 1.32
N GLN A 2 20.90 24.17 0.41
CA GLN A 2 20.20 23.52 -0.68
C GLN A 2 20.28 22.00 -0.49
N VAL A 3 19.21 21.42 0.02
CA VAL A 3 19.04 19.96 0.14
C VAL A 3 18.49 19.46 -1.19
N THR A 4 19.13 18.44 -1.76
CA THR A 4 18.72 17.83 -3.04
C THR A 4 18.70 16.32 -2.90
N PRO A 5 18.07 15.56 -3.83
CA PRO A 5 18.13 14.10 -3.80
C PRO A 5 19.57 13.55 -3.84
N ALA A 6 20.48 14.22 -4.55
CA ALA A 6 21.90 13.84 -4.63
C ALA A 6 22.72 14.29 -3.40
N LYS A 7 22.20 15.24 -2.62
CA LYS A 7 22.82 15.75 -1.40
C LYS A 7 21.74 15.95 -0.32
N PRO A 8 21.31 14.86 0.35
CA PRO A 8 20.21 14.89 1.33
C PRO A 8 20.69 15.36 2.72
N ASN A 9 21.65 16.28 2.77
CA ASN A 9 22.31 16.70 4.00
C ASN A 9 22.90 18.11 3.91
N PHE A 10 23.26 18.64 5.06
CA PHE A 10 23.94 19.92 5.21
C PHE A 10 24.90 19.89 6.41
N GLU A 11 25.81 20.86 6.47
CA GLU A 11 26.76 20.99 7.58
C GLU A 11 26.10 21.57 8.83
N HIS A 12 26.43 21.00 9.99
CA HIS A 12 25.89 21.43 11.27
C HIS A 12 26.31 22.89 11.55
N PRO A 13 25.37 23.79 11.90
CA PRO A 13 25.64 25.24 11.95
C PRO A 13 26.68 25.65 12.99
N SER A 14 26.91 24.80 14.01
CA SER A 14 27.81 25.10 15.13
C SER A 14 28.88 24.03 15.38
N ILE A 15 28.89 22.93 14.63
CA ILE A 15 29.82 21.80 14.85
C ILE A 15 30.57 21.60 13.54
N SER A 16 31.85 21.99 13.52
CA SER A 16 32.72 21.82 12.36
C SER A 16 32.81 20.34 11.99
N GLY A 17 32.56 20.02 10.72
CA GLY A 17 32.53 18.64 10.22
C GLY A 17 31.30 17.82 10.63
N GLY A 18 30.37 18.38 11.40
CA GLY A 18 29.09 17.73 11.69
C GLY A 18 28.19 17.73 10.46
N ILE A 19 27.52 16.62 10.17
CA ILE A 19 26.57 16.49 9.05
C ILE A 19 25.19 16.24 9.63
N VAL A 20 24.21 17.00 9.16
CA VAL A 20 22.79 16.80 9.48
C VAL A 20 22.09 16.23 8.26
N LEU A 21 21.50 15.04 8.41
CA LEU A 21 20.72 14.36 7.38
C LEU A 21 19.27 14.86 7.42
N CYS A 22 18.69 15.06 6.24
CA CYS A 22 17.29 15.46 6.11
C CYS A 22 16.44 14.26 5.65
N PHE A 23 15.42 13.93 6.44
CA PHE A 23 14.45 12.88 6.11
C PHE A 23 13.06 13.47 5.96
N ALA A 24 12.29 12.92 5.02
CA ALA A 24 10.88 13.21 4.91
C ALA A 24 10.07 12.35 5.89
N ASP A 25 8.91 12.84 6.28
CA ASP A 25 7.99 12.10 7.14
C ASP A 25 7.29 10.98 6.35
N ILE A 26 7.64 9.74 6.68
CA ILE A 26 7.26 8.53 5.95
C ILE A 26 5.73 8.28 5.98
N PRO A 27 5.05 8.33 7.15
CA PRO A 27 3.60 8.37 7.23
C PRO A 27 2.91 9.37 6.29
N ASN A 28 3.49 10.57 6.12
CA ASN A 28 2.92 11.57 5.21
C ASN A 28 3.13 11.20 3.74
N LEU A 29 4.30 10.67 3.38
CA LEU A 29 4.55 10.15 2.03
C LEU A 29 3.60 9.00 1.68
N LEU A 30 3.34 8.09 2.62
CA LEU A 30 2.40 6.99 2.42
C LEU A 30 0.98 7.49 2.09
N LYS A 31 0.52 8.55 2.78
CA LYS A 31 -0.77 9.20 2.48
C LYS A 31 -0.79 9.81 1.08
N LEU A 32 0.31 10.44 0.65
CA LEU A 32 0.39 10.99 -0.71
C LEU A 32 0.30 9.88 -1.75
N ILE A 33 1.01 8.76 -1.54
CA ILE A 33 0.98 7.60 -2.44
C ILE A 33 -0.44 7.08 -2.64
N ILE A 34 -1.19 6.83 -1.56
CA ILE A 34 -2.56 6.31 -1.71
C ILE A 34 -3.49 7.34 -2.34
N ASN A 35 -3.37 8.62 -1.98
CA ASN A 35 -4.21 9.67 -2.56
C ASN A 35 -3.98 9.75 -4.07
N HIS A 36 -2.72 9.71 -4.52
CA HIS A 36 -2.40 9.70 -5.94
C HIS A 36 -2.95 8.45 -6.64
N LEU A 37 -2.84 7.27 -6.03
CA LEU A 37 -3.37 6.02 -6.58
C LEU A 37 -4.92 6.00 -6.68
N LEU A 38 -5.60 6.63 -5.72
CA LEU A 38 -7.07 6.67 -5.67
C LEU A 38 -7.67 7.76 -6.56
N ASP A 39 -6.95 8.86 -6.76
CA ASP A 39 -7.41 10.01 -7.54
C ASP A 39 -6.97 9.93 -9.01
N ASN A 40 -5.85 9.26 -9.30
CA ASN A 40 -5.24 9.23 -10.62
C ASN A 40 -4.70 7.83 -10.98
N ASP A 41 -4.44 7.63 -12.26
CA ASP A 41 -3.67 6.50 -12.74
C ASP A 41 -2.17 6.81 -12.61
N LEU A 42 -1.41 5.85 -12.08
CA LEU A 42 0.05 5.90 -12.05
C LEU A 42 0.61 5.17 -13.26
N THR A 43 1.62 5.75 -13.91
CA THR A 43 2.32 5.10 -15.03
C THR A 43 3.65 4.56 -14.54
N HIS A 44 3.84 3.26 -14.65
CA HIS A 44 5.12 2.61 -14.39
C HIS A 44 6.12 2.95 -15.50
N ALA A 45 7.43 2.83 -15.24
CA ALA A 45 8.48 3.24 -16.18
C ALA A 45 8.45 2.48 -17.52
N ASP A 46 7.85 1.29 -17.55
CA ASP A 46 7.65 0.48 -18.75
C ASP A 46 6.34 0.80 -19.50
N GLY A 47 5.60 1.82 -19.08
CA GLY A 47 4.34 2.27 -19.68
C GLY A 47 3.09 1.55 -19.19
N HIS A 48 3.21 0.56 -18.30
CA HIS A 48 2.04 -0.09 -17.72
C HIS A 48 1.32 0.81 -16.70
N ILE A 49 0.00 0.70 -16.65
CA ILE A 49 -0.85 1.50 -15.76
C ILE A 49 -1.08 0.76 -14.45
N ILE A 50 -0.84 1.47 -13.34
CA ILE A 50 -1.20 1.08 -11.98
C ILE A 50 -2.38 1.97 -11.57
N ASN A 51 -3.50 1.39 -11.19
CA ASN A 51 -4.70 2.15 -10.82
C ASN A 51 -5.53 1.47 -9.75
N ARG A 52 -6.59 2.14 -9.29
CA ARG A 52 -7.47 1.67 -8.24
C ARG A 52 -8.38 0.50 -8.62
N ASN A 53 -8.50 0.14 -9.90
CA ASN A 53 -9.47 -0.88 -10.34
C ASN A 53 -9.35 -2.22 -9.60
N PRO A 54 -8.15 -2.80 -9.38
CA PRO A 54 -8.03 -4.03 -8.61
C PRO A 54 -8.51 -3.90 -7.17
N LEU A 55 -8.32 -2.74 -6.53
CA LEU A 55 -8.80 -2.46 -5.17
C LEU A 55 -10.32 -2.34 -5.12
N ASP A 56 -10.92 -1.61 -6.06
CA ASP A 56 -12.39 -1.48 -6.13
C ASP A 56 -13.05 -2.84 -6.39
N ASN A 57 -12.46 -3.66 -7.27
CA ASN A 57 -12.97 -5.00 -7.57
C ASN A 57 -12.84 -5.95 -6.37
N LEU A 58 -11.80 -5.82 -5.54
CA LEU A 58 -11.71 -6.59 -4.29
C LEU A 58 -12.90 -6.30 -3.38
N VAL A 59 -13.28 -5.04 -3.22
CA VAL A 59 -14.44 -4.62 -2.42
C VAL A 59 -15.75 -5.15 -3.00
N GLU A 60 -15.91 -5.13 -4.32
CA GLU A 60 -17.09 -5.71 -4.99
C GLU A 60 -17.19 -7.22 -4.74
N ILE A 61 -16.07 -7.95 -4.83
CA ILE A 61 -16.03 -9.40 -4.61
C ILE A 61 -16.36 -9.79 -3.17
N GLN A 62 -15.89 -9.00 -2.19
CA GLN A 62 -16.26 -9.21 -0.78
C GLN A 62 -17.77 -9.06 -0.53
N THR A 63 -18.39 -8.11 -1.22
CA THR A 63 -19.80 -7.76 -1.01
C THR A 63 -20.76 -8.55 -1.91
N ALA A 64 -20.23 -9.18 -2.97
CA ALA A 64 -20.99 -10.00 -3.89
C ALA A 64 -21.38 -11.34 -3.27
N GLN A 65 -22.63 -11.75 -3.52
CA GLN A 65 -23.07 -13.14 -3.29
C GLN A 65 -22.53 -14.02 -4.42
N LEU A 66 -21.27 -14.46 -4.31
CA LEU A 66 -20.68 -15.36 -5.29
C LEU A 66 -21.26 -16.78 -5.19
N LYS A 67 -21.17 -17.52 -6.31
CA LYS A 67 -21.64 -18.92 -6.40
C LYS A 67 -21.04 -19.78 -5.28
N PRO A 68 -21.74 -20.83 -4.79
CA PRO A 68 -21.27 -21.70 -3.71
C PRO A 68 -19.86 -22.27 -3.92
N VAL A 69 -19.46 -22.50 -5.17
CA VAL A 69 -18.13 -22.98 -5.58
C VAL A 69 -17.00 -22.06 -5.11
N TRP A 70 -17.25 -20.77 -4.97
CA TRP A 70 -16.24 -19.78 -4.58
C TRP A 70 -16.22 -19.51 -3.07
N LYS A 71 -17.11 -20.14 -2.29
CA LYS A 71 -17.24 -19.90 -0.84
C LYS A 71 -15.95 -20.13 -0.03
N PRO A 72 -15.12 -21.15 -0.31
CA PRO A 72 -13.83 -21.31 0.37
C PRO A 72 -12.85 -20.19 0.03
N LEU A 73 -12.80 -19.80 -1.26
CA LEU A 73 -11.93 -18.73 -1.73
C LEU A 73 -12.32 -17.37 -1.16
N ILE A 74 -13.62 -17.13 -0.95
CA ILE A 74 -14.12 -15.93 -0.28
C ILE A 74 -13.61 -15.86 1.16
N TYR A 75 -13.50 -16.99 1.87
CA TYR A 75 -12.97 -16.99 3.23
C TYR A 75 -11.49 -16.55 3.25
N ASP A 76 -10.68 -17.05 2.32
CA ASP A 76 -9.28 -16.62 2.19
C ASP A 76 -9.18 -15.15 1.78
N ILE A 77 -9.99 -14.71 0.82
CA ILE A 77 -10.08 -13.29 0.45
C ILE A 77 -10.47 -12.47 1.68
N PHE A 78 -11.48 -12.88 2.44
CA PHE A 78 -11.94 -12.17 3.62
C PHE A 78 -10.88 -12.13 4.72
N ILE A 79 -10.09 -13.18 4.92
CA ILE A 79 -8.94 -13.15 5.84
C ILE A 79 -7.93 -12.07 5.37
N TYR A 80 -7.59 -12.05 4.09
CA TYR A 80 -6.61 -11.09 3.56
C TYR A 80 -7.14 -9.66 3.43
N THR A 81 -8.46 -9.48 3.38
CA THR A 81 -9.10 -8.21 3.02
C THR A 81 -10.15 -7.72 4.00
N TYR A 82 -10.36 -8.37 5.15
CA TYR A 82 -11.24 -7.91 6.26
C TYR A 82 -11.00 -6.42 6.61
N ILE A 83 -9.82 -5.96 6.24
CA ILE A 83 -9.25 -4.64 6.44
C ILE A 83 -9.60 -3.63 5.32
N ILE A 84 -9.82 -4.04 4.07
CA ILE A 84 -10.18 -3.15 2.95
C ILE A 84 -11.70 -2.98 2.93
N ILE A 85 -12.17 -1.89 3.51
CA ILE A 85 -13.58 -1.50 3.49
C ILE A 85 -13.76 -0.46 2.40
N LYS A 86 -14.87 -0.47 1.67
CA LYS A 86 -15.23 0.55 0.66
C LYS A 86 -14.97 1.99 1.13
N ASN A 87 -15.28 2.26 2.39
CA ASN A 87 -15.05 3.55 3.05
C ASN A 87 -13.58 4.00 3.05
N LEU A 88 -12.61 3.09 2.92
CA LEU A 88 -11.18 3.39 2.84
C LEU A 88 -10.73 3.81 1.44
N LEU A 89 -11.45 3.40 0.40
CA LEU A 89 -11.14 3.76 -1.00
C LEU A 89 -11.86 5.05 -1.43
N ASP A 90 -13.00 5.36 -0.78
CA ASP A 90 -13.83 6.53 -1.07
C ASP A 90 -13.66 7.67 -0.03
N VAL A 91 -12.57 7.64 0.75
CA VAL A 91 -12.27 8.64 1.80
C VAL A 91 -12.28 10.08 1.27
N LYS A 92 -12.94 10.99 1.99
CA LYS A 92 -13.00 12.42 1.66
C LYS A 92 -12.52 13.29 2.83
N GLY A 93 -11.99 14.47 2.51
CA GLY A 93 -11.62 15.47 3.50
C GLY A 93 -10.61 14.95 4.53
N SER A 94 -10.95 15.06 5.82
CA SER A 94 -10.07 14.70 6.94
C SER A 94 -9.76 13.20 7.03
N GLU A 95 -10.58 12.32 6.46
CA GLU A 95 -10.37 10.87 6.49
C GLU A 95 -9.11 10.44 5.71
N ARG A 96 -8.71 11.23 4.70
CA ARG A 96 -7.46 11.05 3.95
C ARG A 96 -6.20 11.28 4.78
N GLN A 97 -6.33 11.80 5.99
CA GLN A 97 -5.23 11.97 6.93
C GLN A 97 -4.96 10.71 7.78
N ASN A 98 -5.78 9.67 7.64
CA ASN A 98 -5.64 8.45 8.43
C ASN A 98 -4.56 7.51 7.86
N VAL A 99 -3.37 7.60 8.45
CA VAL A 99 -2.20 6.75 8.10
C VAL A 99 -2.48 5.28 8.36
N LYS A 100 -3.22 4.95 9.43
CA LYS A 100 -3.53 3.55 9.79
C LYS A 100 -4.40 2.90 8.72
N ALA A 101 -5.44 3.60 8.28
CA ALA A 101 -6.27 3.18 7.16
C ALA A 101 -5.46 3.02 5.86
N THR A 102 -4.53 3.93 5.61
CA THR A 102 -3.68 3.88 4.42
C THR A 102 -2.74 2.67 4.41
N ALA A 103 -2.02 2.43 5.51
CA ALA A 103 -1.10 1.30 5.64
C ALA A 103 -1.82 -0.04 5.47
N ARG A 104 -3.05 -0.11 5.95
CA ARG A 104 -3.96 -1.24 5.79
C ARG A 104 -4.31 -1.55 4.34
N VAL A 105 -4.63 -0.53 3.53
CA VAL A 105 -4.89 -0.67 2.09
C VAL A 105 -3.62 -1.00 1.31
N LEU A 106 -2.47 -0.46 1.73
CA LEU A 106 -1.17 -0.69 1.07
C LEU A 106 -0.36 -1.82 1.74
N SER A 107 -1.05 -2.86 2.20
CA SER A 107 -0.46 -3.98 2.95
C SER A 107 -0.10 -5.16 2.07
N SER A 108 0.81 -6.00 2.57
CA SER A 108 1.14 -7.30 1.98
C SER A 108 -0.09 -8.22 1.86
N ASN A 109 -1.05 -8.13 2.77
CA ASN A 109 -2.29 -8.88 2.68
C ASN A 109 -3.18 -8.41 1.52
N THR A 110 -3.21 -7.11 1.24
CA THR A 110 -3.87 -6.57 0.05
C THR A 110 -3.23 -7.10 -1.23
N THR A 111 -1.90 -7.16 -1.31
CA THR A 111 -1.19 -7.80 -2.43
C THR A 111 -1.65 -9.23 -2.67
N LYS A 112 -1.66 -10.06 -1.61
CA LYS A 112 -2.06 -11.47 -1.68
C LYS A 112 -3.50 -11.60 -2.18
N ALA A 113 -4.40 -10.75 -1.72
CA ALA A 113 -5.79 -10.75 -2.16
C ALA A 113 -5.95 -10.38 -3.63
N ILE A 114 -5.27 -9.34 -4.11
CA ILE A 114 -5.29 -8.94 -5.53
C ILE A 114 -4.82 -10.10 -6.41
N LEU A 115 -3.71 -10.75 -6.03
CA LEU A 115 -3.16 -11.89 -6.76
C LEU A 115 -4.11 -13.08 -6.73
N LEU A 116 -4.64 -13.44 -5.55
CA LEU A 116 -5.58 -14.55 -5.38
C LEU A 116 -6.80 -14.38 -6.29
N VAL A 117 -7.39 -13.20 -6.33
CA VAL A 117 -8.54 -12.88 -7.18
C VAL A 117 -8.17 -12.89 -8.65
N GLY A 118 -7.04 -12.28 -9.03
CA GLY A 118 -6.63 -12.21 -10.43
C GLY A 118 -6.23 -13.57 -11.01
N ASP A 119 -5.47 -14.36 -10.27
CA ASP A 119 -4.99 -15.68 -10.71
C ASP A 119 -6.12 -16.71 -10.80
N ASN A 120 -7.18 -16.55 -9.99
CA ASN A 120 -8.41 -17.33 -10.11
C ASN A 120 -9.40 -16.78 -11.16
N ASN A 121 -8.99 -15.82 -11.99
CA ASN A 121 -9.82 -15.17 -13.01
C ASN A 121 -11.14 -14.61 -12.47
N LEU A 122 -11.11 -14.02 -11.26
CA LEU A 122 -12.30 -13.42 -10.66
C LEU A 122 -12.53 -11.95 -11.06
N PHE A 123 -11.54 -11.28 -11.67
CA PHE A 123 -11.68 -9.96 -12.30
C PHE A 123 -12.41 -10.00 -13.67
N ASN A 124 -13.37 -10.90 -13.86
CA ASN A 124 -13.96 -11.14 -15.19
C ASN A 124 -14.67 -9.90 -15.74
N GLY A 125 -14.27 -9.49 -16.95
CA GLY A 125 -14.88 -8.36 -17.67
C GLY A 125 -14.47 -6.98 -17.16
N THR A 126 -13.55 -6.86 -16.20
CA THR A 126 -13.15 -5.57 -15.63
C THR A 126 -11.76 -5.13 -16.09
N GLY A 127 -11.52 -3.82 -16.06
CA GLY A 127 -10.20 -3.24 -16.35
C GLY A 127 -9.08 -3.78 -15.44
N ALA A 128 -9.44 -4.28 -14.25
CA ALA A 128 -8.53 -4.85 -13.27
C ALA A 128 -7.74 -6.04 -13.79
N LYS A 129 -8.33 -6.88 -14.67
CA LYS A 129 -7.64 -8.07 -15.22
C LYS A 129 -6.33 -7.72 -15.94
N LYS A 130 -6.23 -6.52 -16.52
CA LYS A 130 -5.04 -6.09 -17.27
C LYS A 130 -3.92 -5.57 -16.37
N CYS A 131 -4.26 -4.99 -15.21
CA CYS A 131 -3.32 -4.28 -14.35
C CYS A 131 -3.12 -4.92 -12.96
N TYR A 132 -3.82 -6.02 -12.62
CA TYR A 132 -3.77 -6.55 -11.25
C TYR A 132 -2.37 -6.96 -10.80
N LYS A 133 -1.57 -7.59 -11.67
CA LYS A 133 -0.19 -8.02 -11.33
C LYS A 133 0.74 -6.85 -11.05
N ILE A 134 0.67 -5.80 -11.88
CA ILE A 134 1.52 -4.64 -11.67
C ILE A 134 1.06 -3.83 -10.46
N THR A 135 -0.26 -3.73 -10.25
CA THR A 135 -0.82 -3.07 -9.07
C THR A 135 -0.47 -3.81 -7.79
N SER A 136 -0.55 -5.14 -7.77
CA SER A 136 -0.14 -5.94 -6.61
C SER A 136 1.35 -5.78 -6.32
N ASN A 137 2.20 -5.80 -7.35
CA ASN A 137 3.64 -5.59 -7.18
C ASN A 137 3.96 -4.20 -6.61
N PHE A 138 3.25 -3.17 -7.09
CA PHE A 138 3.37 -1.81 -6.56
C PHE A 138 2.95 -1.74 -5.09
N VAL A 139 1.79 -2.31 -4.73
CA VAL A 139 1.31 -2.36 -3.34
C VAL A 139 2.31 -3.08 -2.44
N GLN A 140 2.85 -4.22 -2.89
CA GLN A 140 3.88 -4.97 -2.15
C GLN A 140 5.15 -4.15 -1.94
N MET A 141 5.61 -3.46 -2.98
CA MET A 141 6.79 -2.61 -2.90
C MET A 141 6.59 -1.49 -1.86
N VAL A 142 5.42 -0.85 -1.85
CA VAL A 142 5.09 0.20 -0.88
C VAL A 142 5.00 -0.36 0.54
N SER A 143 4.36 -1.53 0.74
CA SER A 143 4.32 -2.22 2.04
C SER A 143 5.74 -2.45 2.56
N ASN A 144 6.59 -3.10 1.78
CA ASN A 144 7.96 -3.40 2.18
C ASN A 144 8.77 -2.13 2.49
N TRP A 145 8.64 -1.10 1.64
CA TRP A 145 9.31 0.18 1.84
C TRP A 145 8.88 0.84 3.16
N PHE A 146 7.58 0.86 3.43
CA PHE A 146 7.03 1.42 4.66
C PHE A 146 7.48 0.64 5.90
N ASP A 147 7.49 -0.70 5.85
CA ASP A 147 7.91 -1.56 6.95
C ASP A 147 9.39 -1.39 7.31
N ILE A 148 10.26 -1.20 6.30
CA ILE A 148 11.68 -0.89 6.53
C ILE A 148 11.82 0.43 7.31
N HIS A 149 11.06 1.45 6.90
CA HIS A 149 11.17 2.79 7.46
C HIS A 149 10.39 2.98 8.77
N ASN A 150 9.50 2.03 9.10
CA ASN A 150 8.72 1.98 10.33
C ASN A 150 9.07 0.75 11.19
N SER A 151 10.25 0.18 10.98
CA SER A 151 10.77 -0.93 11.76
C SER A 151 11.05 -0.48 13.19
N ASN A 152 10.64 -1.31 14.16
CA ASN A 152 10.92 -1.08 15.57
C ASN A 152 11.47 -2.38 16.17
N ASN A 153 12.47 -2.27 17.03
CA ASN A 153 12.95 -3.40 17.83
C ASN A 153 11.95 -3.69 18.96
N GLN A 154 10.88 -4.41 18.65
CA GLN A 154 10.09 -5.05 19.68
C GLN A 154 10.74 -6.41 19.99
N PHE A 155 11.69 -6.38 20.93
CA PHE A 155 12.29 -7.52 21.65
C PHE A 155 13.32 -8.41 20.91
N GLY A 156 14.61 -8.34 21.31
CA GLY A 156 15.53 -9.49 21.29
C GLY A 156 15.89 -10.13 19.93
N PRO A 157 16.59 -11.29 19.91
CA PRO A 157 17.44 -11.76 18.80
C PRO A 157 16.70 -12.60 17.73
N LEU A 158 15.49 -12.20 17.33
CA LEU A 158 14.71 -12.85 16.26
C LEU A 158 14.06 -11.77 15.34
N PRO A 159 13.71 -12.10 14.07
CA PRO A 159 13.64 -11.10 13.01
C PRO A 159 12.51 -10.10 13.22
N SER A 160 12.87 -8.83 13.26
CA SER A 160 11.97 -7.68 13.43
C SER A 160 11.51 -7.12 12.08
N PHE A 161 10.19 -6.92 11.93
CA PHE A 161 9.57 -6.14 10.86
C PHE A 161 8.42 -5.32 11.43
N GLY A 162 8.43 -4.00 11.17
CA GLY A 162 7.32 -3.06 11.29
C GLY A 162 6.62 -2.94 12.65
N LYS A 163 6.04 -1.77 12.95
CA LYS A 163 4.91 -1.74 13.90
C LYS A 163 3.74 -2.38 13.14
N ASP A 164 3.21 -3.51 13.60
CA ASP A 164 1.97 -4.08 13.03
C ASP A 164 0.83 -3.08 13.19
N LEU A 165 0.64 -2.22 12.18
CA LEU A 165 -0.51 -1.32 12.06
C LEU A 165 -1.76 -2.08 11.56
N GLU A 166 -1.62 -3.37 11.29
CA GLU A 166 -2.66 -4.28 10.82
C GLU A 166 -3.69 -4.65 11.92
N PHE A 167 -3.42 -4.37 13.20
CA PHE A 167 -4.39 -4.56 14.32
C PHE A 167 -5.22 -3.31 14.62
#